data_AF-A0A6A4H944-F1
#
_entry.id   AF-A0A6A4H944-F1
#
_cell.length_a   1.000
_cell.length_b   1.000
_cell.length_c   1.000
_cell.angle_alpha   90.00
_cell.angle_beta   90.00
_cell.angle_gamma   90.00
#
_symmetry.space_group_name_H-M   'P 1'
#
loop_
_entity.id
_entity.type
_entity.pdbx_description
1 polymer ?
#
loop_
_entity_poly.entity_id
_entity_poly.type
_entity_poly.pdbx_seq_one_letter_code
_entity_poly.pdbx_strand_id
1 'polypeptide(L)'
;SFKTAKKLRAQVDLLPSVPEWSFQVIPTDVHFPSKNPLILYFRDPVECLQDILKSPLIQDSLNFSPLEIFTSSAKLVRVYESWLSGTRANQMQVSNPLRLLN
;
A
#
# COMPACT_ATOMS: atom_id res chain seq x y z
N SER A 1 1.02 28.56 -4.84
CA SER A 1 0.86 29.44 -3.67
C SER A 1 -0.55 30.03 -3.66
N PHE A 2 -1.33 29.81 -2.60
CA PHE A 2 -2.69 30.33 -2.47
C PHE A 2 -2.68 31.66 -1.71
N LYS A 3 -3.43 32.66 -2.20
CA LYS A 3 -3.42 34.01 -1.61
C LYS A 3 -4.32 34.16 -0.38
N THR A 4 -5.27 33.25 -0.15
CA THR A 4 -6.19 33.28 0.99
C THR A 4 -6.59 31.86 1.42
N ALA A 5 -6.93 31.68 2.70
CA ALA A 5 -7.42 30.41 3.24
C ALA A 5 -8.69 29.91 2.51
N LYS A 6 -9.59 30.82 2.12
CA LYS A 6 -10.79 30.49 1.35
C LYS A 6 -10.46 29.86 -0.01
N LYS A 7 -9.46 30.39 -0.72
CA LYS A 7 -9.01 29.83 -2.01
C LYS A 7 -8.36 28.47 -1.83
N LEU A 8 -7.59 28.26 -0.76
CA LEU A 8 -7.03 26.94 -0.43
C LEU A 8 -8.16 25.95 -0.13
N ARG A 9 -9.11 26.31 0.73
CA ARG A 9 -10.21 25.42 1.12
C ARG A 9 -11.07 25.01 -0.08
N ALA A 10 -11.43 25.96 -0.94
CA ALA A 10 -12.18 25.68 -2.16
C ALA A 10 -11.44 24.71 -3.10
N GLN A 11 -10.11 24.64 -3.06
CA GLN A 11 -9.33 23.67 -3.83
C GLN A 11 -9.26 22.31 -3.15
N VAL A 12 -9.17 22.29 -1.81
CA VAL A 12 -9.25 21.05 -1.02
C VAL A 12 -10.61 20.38 -1.19
N ASP A 13 -11.69 21.16 -1.21
CA ASP A 13 -13.06 20.63 -1.39
C ASP A 13 -13.29 20.03 -2.80
N LEU A 14 -12.41 20.32 -3.77
CA LEU A 14 -12.44 19.73 -5.12
C LEU A 14 -11.59 18.45 -5.24
N LEU A 15 -10.79 18.12 -4.23
CA LEU A 15 -9.98 16.90 -4.26
C LEU A 15 -10.89 15.68 -4.17
N PRO A 16 -10.53 14.56 -4.83
CA PRO A 16 -11.25 13.31 -4.65
C PRO A 16 -11.22 12.91 -3.17
N SER A 17 -12.28 12.24 -2.74
CA SER A 17 -12.32 11.63 -1.41
C SER A 17 -11.17 10.61 -1.30
N VAL A 18 -10.42 10.68 -0.21
CA VAL A 18 -9.32 9.77 0.12
C VAL A 18 -9.63 9.12 1.47
N PRO A 19 -9.02 7.97 1.79
CA PRO A 19 -9.23 7.30 3.07
C PRO A 19 -8.96 8.24 4.24
N GLU A 20 -9.87 8.28 5.21
CA GLU A 20 -9.82 9.24 6.31
C GLU A 20 -8.73 8.89 7.32
N TRP A 21 -8.19 9.93 7.95
CA TRP A 21 -7.27 9.76 9.08
C TRP A 21 -8.05 9.34 10.33
N SER A 22 -7.55 8.29 10.97
CA SER A 22 -7.94 7.84 12.30
C SER A 22 -6.79 8.04 13.28
N PHE A 23 -7.10 8.00 14.58
CA PHE A 23 -6.08 8.00 15.61
C PHE A 23 -6.46 7.08 16.76
N GLN A 24 -5.44 6.54 17.42
CA GLN A 24 -5.61 5.83 18.68
C GLN A 24 -4.58 6.32 19.70
N VAL A 25 -5.00 6.44 20.95
CA VAL A 25 -4.09 6.74 22.06
C VAL A 25 -3.46 5.43 22.51
N ILE A 26 -2.14 5.35 22.43
CA ILE A 26 -1.37 4.21 22.92
C ILE A 26 -1.15 4.40 24.43
N PRO A 27 -1.59 3.44 25.26
CA PRO A 27 -1.31 3.49 26.70
C PRO A 27 0.20 3.47 26.94
N THR A 28 0.70 4.42 27.73
CA THR A 28 2.10 4.36 28.19
C THR A 28 2.21 3.52 29.44
N ASP A 29 3.24 2.67 29.48
CA ASP A 29 3.56 1.83 30.62
C ASP A 29 3.75 2.69 31.88
N VAL A 30 3.28 2.20 33.03
CA VAL A 30 3.49 2.82 34.34
C VAL A 30 4.98 2.98 34.66
N HIS A 31 5.83 2.08 34.17
CA HIS A 31 7.28 2.13 34.30
C HIS A 31 7.95 3.16 33.36
N PHE A 32 7.24 3.62 32.32
CA PHE A 32 7.72 4.61 31.36
C PHE A 32 6.68 5.73 31.17
N PRO A 33 6.42 6.54 32.22
CA PRO A 33 5.39 7.56 32.17
C PRO A 33 5.75 8.67 31.17
N SER A 34 4.86 8.95 30.22
CA SER A 34 4.96 10.11 29.35
C SER A 34 4.08 11.25 29.87
N LYS A 35 4.59 12.48 29.80
CA LYS A 35 3.81 13.68 30.14
C LYS A 35 2.67 13.95 29.14
N ASN A 36 2.84 13.48 27.90
CA ASN A 36 1.87 13.63 26.82
C ASN A 36 1.41 12.26 26.33
N PRO A 37 0.12 12.09 25.97
CA PRO A 37 -0.37 10.83 25.43
C PRO A 37 0.37 10.50 24.12
N LEU A 38 0.76 9.23 23.97
CA LEU A 38 1.28 8.76 22.69
C LEU A 38 0.09 8.54 21.74
N ILE A 39 0.06 9.26 20.62
CA ILE A 39 -1.03 9.17 19.65
C ILE A 39 -0.49 8.52 18.36
N LEU A 40 -1.08 7.39 17.98
CA LEU A 40 -0.85 6.78 16.67
C LEU A 40 -1.91 7.26 15.70
N TYR A 41 -1.48 7.99 14.68
CA TYR A 41 -2.31 8.34 13.53
C TYR A 41 -2.15 7.27 12.46
N PHE A 42 -3.26 6.81 11.91
CA PHE A 42 -3.28 5.80 10.86
C PHE A 42 -4.46 6.01 9.92
N ARG A 43 -4.48 5.29 8.80
CA ARG A 43 -5.65 5.16 7.93
C ARG A 43 -5.99 3.68 7.81
N ASP A 44 -7.20 3.36 7.38
CA ASP A 44 -7.52 1.97 7.07
C ASP A 44 -6.59 1.50 5.92
N PRO A 45 -5.77 0.45 6.14
CA PRO A 45 -4.82 -0.01 5.15
C PRO A 45 -5.49 -0.62 3.91
N VAL A 46 -6.67 -1.22 4.07
CA VAL A 46 -7.45 -1.78 2.95
C VAL A 46 -7.98 -0.66 2.08
N GLU A 47 -8.56 0.38 2.68
CA GLU A 47 -9.03 1.55 1.93
C GLU A 47 -7.88 2.26 1.21
N CYS A 48 -6.72 2.41 1.87
CA CYS A 48 -5.52 2.96 1.25
C CYS A 48 -5.05 2.16 0.05
N LEU A 49 -5.00 0.83 0.17
CA LEU A 49 -4.65 -0.03 -0.97
C LEU A 49 -5.65 0.12 -2.10
N GLN A 50 -6.96 0.13 -1.82
CA GLN A 50 -7.98 0.33 -2.84
C GLN A 50 -7.86 1.67 -3.56
N ASP A 51 -7.60 2.75 -2.82
CA ASP A 51 -7.41 4.09 -3.38
C ASP A 51 -6.16 4.16 -4.25
N ILE A 52 -5.03 3.61 -3.76
CA ILE A 52 -3.78 3.51 -4.49
C ILE A 52 -3.98 2.71 -5.79
N LEU A 53 -4.62 1.53 -5.72
CA LEU A 53 -4.88 0.65 -6.86
C LEU A 53 -5.78 1.26 -7.95
N LYS A 54 -6.62 2.24 -7.60
CA LYS A 54 -7.43 2.99 -8.57
C LYS A 54 -6.64 4.09 -9.30
N SER A 55 -5.46 4.45 -8.80
CA SER A 55 -4.68 5.54 -9.35
C SER A 55 -4.09 5.16 -10.72
N PRO A 56 -4.37 5.94 -11.78
CA PRO A 56 -3.76 5.72 -13.10
C PRO A 56 -2.24 5.79 -13.07
N LEU A 57 -1.67 6.50 -12.08
CA LEU A 57 -0.24 6.68 -11.92
C LEU A 57 0.50 5.37 -11.65
N ILE A 58 -0.18 4.35 -11.12
CA ILE A 58 0.45 3.08 -10.77
C ILE A 58 0.00 1.93 -11.67
N GLN A 59 -0.94 2.16 -12.57
CA GLN A 59 -1.54 1.11 -13.39
C GLN A 59 -0.48 0.31 -14.16
N ASP A 60 0.50 1.00 -14.75
CA ASP A 60 1.60 0.37 -15.50
C ASP A 60 2.71 -0.22 -14.62
N SER A 61 2.73 0.14 -13.33
CA SER A 61 3.72 -0.33 -12.36
C SER A 61 3.27 -1.58 -11.59
N LEU A 62 1.98 -1.95 -11.68
CA LEU A 62 1.43 -3.10 -11.00
C LEU A 62 1.58 -4.35 -11.86
N ASN A 63 2.42 -5.28 -11.43
CA ASN A 63 2.51 -6.61 -12.02
C ASN A 63 1.92 -7.65 -11.06
N PHE A 64 0.74 -8.17 -11.41
CA PHE A 64 0.08 -9.25 -10.68
C PHE A 64 0.48 -10.65 -11.18
N SER A 65 1.42 -10.73 -12.13
CA SER A 65 1.98 -12.00 -12.55
C SER A 65 2.79 -12.60 -11.41
N PRO A 66 2.71 -13.93 -11.19
CA PRO A 66 3.56 -14.63 -10.26
C PRO A 66 5.03 -14.28 -10.48
N LEU A 67 5.74 -14.02 -9.38
CA LEU A 67 7.11 -13.55 -9.49
C LEU A 67 8.03 -14.71 -9.86
N GLU A 68 8.75 -14.54 -10.97
CA GLU A 68 9.84 -15.42 -11.37
C GLU A 68 11.01 -14.58 -11.84
N ILE A 69 12.16 -14.77 -11.19
CA ILE A 69 13.39 -14.04 -11.51
C ILE A 69 14.32 -15.05 -12.18
N PHE A 70 14.90 -14.68 -13.31
CA PHE A 70 15.85 -15.50 -14.04
C PHE A 70 17.13 -14.71 -14.29
N THR A 71 18.27 -15.40 -14.33
CA THR A 71 19.57 -14.76 -14.58
C THR A 71 19.70 -14.20 -16.01
N SER A 72 18.89 -14.70 -16.94
CA SER A 72 18.89 -14.27 -18.33
C SER A 72 17.49 -14.39 -18.95
N SER A 73 17.29 -13.73 -20.09
CA SER A 73 16.06 -13.80 -20.88
C SER A 73 15.75 -15.20 -21.41
N ALA A 74 16.76 -16.08 -21.51
CA ALA A 74 16.58 -17.48 -21.89
C ALA A 74 15.90 -18.32 -20.80
N LYS A 75 15.70 -17.76 -19.59
CA LYS A 75 15.02 -18.41 -18.45
C LYS A 75 15.59 -19.77 -18.03
N LEU A 76 16.89 -20.00 -18.26
CA LEU A 76 17.55 -21.28 -18.00
C LEU A 76 17.86 -21.50 -16.51
N VAL A 77 18.13 -20.42 -15.77
CA VAL A 77 18.49 -20.48 -14.34
C VAL A 77 17.59 -19.53 -13.57
N ARG A 78 16.81 -20.08 -12.63
CA ARG A 78 15.90 -19.33 -11.75
C ARG A 78 16.64 -18.82 -10.52
N VAL A 79 16.28 -17.61 -10.09
CA VAL A 79 16.91 -16.88 -8.98
C VAL A 79 15.95 -16.80 -7.79
N TYR A 80 16.45 -17.18 -6.62
CA TYR A 80 15.68 -17.30 -5.36
C TYR A 80 16.17 -16.29 -4.32
N GLU A 81 16.15 -15.00 -4.64
CA GLU A 81 16.61 -13.93 -3.76
C GLU A 81 15.62 -13.59 -2.63
N SER A 82 14.34 -13.93 -2.78
CA SER A 82 13.33 -13.73 -1.75
C SER A 82 12.33 -14.88 -1.71
N TRP A 83 11.58 -14.98 -0.61
CA TRP A 83 10.45 -15.92 -0.52
C TRP A 83 9.48 -15.80 -1.72
N LEU A 84 9.24 -14.57 -2.18
CA LEU A 84 8.30 -14.28 -3.27
C LEU A 84 8.73 -14.86 -4.62
N SER A 85 10.03 -15.01 -4.89
CA SER A 85 10.51 -15.68 -6.11
C SER A 85 10.59 -17.20 -5.95
N GLY A 86 10.23 -17.73 -4.79
CA GLY A 86 10.15 -19.15 -4.50
C GLY A 86 9.11 -19.89 -5.34
N THR A 87 9.34 -21.18 -5.59
CA THR A 87 8.38 -22.05 -6.30
C THR A 87 7.06 -22.15 -5.55
N ARG A 88 7.10 -22.23 -4.21
CA ARG A 88 5.87 -22.32 -3.40
C ARG A 88 5.06 -21.04 -3.44
N ALA A 89 5.71 -19.88 -3.32
CA ALA A 89 5.05 -18.59 -3.43
C ALA A 89 4.43 -18.39 -4.83
N ASN A 90 5.16 -18.78 -5.88
CA ASN A 90 4.64 -18.77 -7.25
C ASN A 90 3.38 -19.64 -7.40
N GLN A 91 3.41 -20.89 -6.91
CA GLN A 91 2.22 -21.78 -6.93
C GLN A 91 1.02 -21.16 -6.21
N MET A 92 1.24 -20.53 -5.05
CA MET A 92 0.19 -19.83 -4.32
C MET A 92 -0.39 -18.66 -5.13
N GLN A 93 0.48 -17.84 -5.73
CA GLN A 93 0.09 -16.72 -6.60
C GLN A 93 -0.70 -17.19 -7.83
N VAL A 94 -0.31 -18.33 -8.43
CA VAL A 94 -1.02 -18.94 -9.56
C VAL A 94 -2.41 -19.42 -9.14
N SER A 95 -2.52 -20.03 -7.96
CA SER A 95 -3.77 -20.63 -7.45
C SER A 95 -4.81 -19.61 -6.97
N ASN A 96 -4.47 -18.31 -6.92
CA ASN A 96 -5.38 -17.28 -6.42
C ASN A 96 -6.55 -17.02 -7.43
N PRO A 97 -7.82 -17.26 -7.04
CA PRO A 97 -8.98 -17.16 -7.93
C PRO A 97 -9.32 -15.74 -8.43
N LEU A 98 -8.69 -14.70 -7.88
CA LEU A 98 -8.83 -13.32 -8.39
C LEU A 98 -8.33 -13.13 -9.84
N ARG A 99 -7.72 -14.17 -10.44
CA ARG A 99 -7.34 -14.21 -11.85
C ARG A 99 -8.47 -14.40 -12.86
N LEU A 100 -9.67 -14.85 -12.45
CA LEU A 100 -10.75 -15.14 -13.39
C LEU A 100 -11.58 -13.91 -13.82
N LEU A 101 -11.19 -12.70 -13.41
CA LEU A 101 -11.95 -11.47 -13.63
C LEU A 101 -11.22 -10.41 -14.48
N ASN A 102 -10.12 -10.76 -15.15
CA ASN A 102 -9.46 -9.91 -16.15
C ASN A 102 -9.46 -10.58 -17.52
#